data_AF-A0A973TNN6-F1
#
_entry.id   AF-A0A973TNN6-F1
#
_cell.length_a   1.000
_cell.length_b   1.000
_cell.length_c   1.000
_cell.angle_alpha   90.00
_cell.angle_beta   90.00
_cell.angle_gamma   90.00
#
_symmetry.space_group_name_H-M   'P 1'
#
loop_
_entity.id
_entity.type
_entity.pdbx_description
1 polymer ?
#
loop_
_entity_poly.entity_id
_entity_poly.type
_entity_poly.pdbx_seq_one_letter_code
_entity_poly.pdbx_strand_id
1 'polypeptide(L)'
;FRSDDRMAPPDATRPAPAIRGTADTDARVQVLQAGLLLLDVPVPPGPFVLDRVHPLARGGALQVRIVESDGRTRSFEVPWAAMPGLLPEGRARFDLAAGLWRAEDHRGDAPVFQGGMQRGLHDRLTLRAGAQLAPGYAQSLAGAVVATRFGAMSLDRAHARSTSSGQRSAGASTRLGWSTQIAPTRTHVDLGAWHRSDAGHRSLHDAMRARRFPDAREPPVERERIEASLHQTLGARRHGLRLALVERRFDHRDDARSLQLGYAMPTRPNGMQLHALLEHARSIDLTQATGATQATLTLTMPLHARTTRPPTFLQAHARAGPDRVAVHTDASGAFGEHARTAWRAGLATSHGDDVPAIASASLSSSGRAGHIAAGWSTAAGRHRWSASGNGSAVLHAHGLTFGPPLGDAAALVRAERGAGARLLHAPQVRLDRKGRALAPHLSPYRRNRVGIDPLGAGAGVAFDWTERDVFPRAGALVDVALPSTQTATRFVRIVDASGARASFGARVVDTSGTTRGLVGRDGITWLDAVADASLALQWHDGNHTLQCTLVESIDTIPADADAEITKLACVDQARPLD
;
A
#
# COMPACT_ATOMS: atom_id res chain seq x y z
N PHE A 1 -11.63 -10.15 -21.36
CA PHE A 1 -10.44 -11.01 -21.49
C PHE A 1 -9.21 -10.14 -21.67
N ARG A 2 -8.13 -10.33 -20.91
CA ARG A 2 -6.92 -9.49 -21.01
C ARG A 2 -5.68 -10.28 -20.61
N SER A 3 -4.53 -9.98 -21.22
CA SER A 3 -3.23 -10.46 -20.74
C SER A 3 -2.90 -9.84 -19.36
N ASP A 4 -2.39 -10.63 -18.42
CA ASP A 4 -1.95 -10.15 -17.10
C ASP A 4 -0.42 -10.03 -17.05
N ASP A 5 0.08 -8.80 -17.00
CA ASP A 5 1.51 -8.49 -16.95
C ASP A 5 2.23 -9.11 -15.75
N ARG A 6 1.49 -9.35 -14.67
CA ARG A 6 2.05 -9.85 -13.42
C ARG A 6 2.46 -11.31 -13.50
N MET A 7 1.95 -12.05 -14.49
CA MET A 7 2.35 -13.44 -14.75
C MET A 7 3.77 -13.57 -15.31
N ALA A 8 4.35 -12.47 -15.78
CA ALA A 8 5.70 -12.49 -16.31
C ALA A 8 6.76 -12.18 -15.24
N PRO A 9 8.05 -12.46 -15.53
CA PRO A 9 9.15 -12.03 -14.68
C PRO A 9 9.04 -10.54 -14.32
N PRO A 10 9.47 -10.15 -13.11
CA PRO A 10 9.29 -8.80 -12.63
C PRO A 10 10.05 -7.80 -13.53
N ASP A 11 9.31 -7.05 -14.33
CA ASP A 11 9.78 -5.74 -14.76
C ASP A 11 9.67 -4.80 -13.56
N ALA A 12 10.63 -3.87 -13.44
CA ALA A 12 10.76 -2.94 -12.33
C ALA A 12 9.41 -2.35 -11.90
N THR A 13 9.20 -2.34 -10.58
CA THR A 13 8.02 -1.80 -9.89
C THR A 13 7.59 -0.46 -10.48
N ARG A 14 6.32 -0.39 -10.92
CA ARG A 14 5.72 0.85 -11.40
C ARG A 14 5.65 1.85 -10.24
N PRO A 15 6.20 3.07 -10.37
CA PRO A 15 5.95 4.11 -9.39
C PRO A 15 4.46 4.48 -9.44
N ALA A 16 3.79 4.48 -8.30
CA ALA A 16 2.46 5.08 -8.14
C ALA A 16 2.62 6.60 -7.95
N PRO A 17 1.68 7.42 -8.45
CA PRO A 17 1.78 8.85 -8.28
C PRO A 17 1.44 9.20 -6.83
N ALA A 18 2.39 9.80 -6.12
CA ALA A 18 2.08 10.38 -4.81
C ALA A 18 1.33 11.71 -5.02
N ILE A 19 0.08 11.74 -4.58
CA ILE A 19 -0.75 12.95 -4.53
C ILE A 19 -0.39 13.69 -3.25
N ARG A 20 -0.02 14.97 -3.38
CA ARG A 20 0.29 15.84 -2.25
C ARG A 20 -0.61 17.06 -2.33
N GLY A 21 -1.11 17.50 -1.19
CA GLY A 21 -1.93 18.69 -1.08
C GLY A 21 -2.01 19.17 0.36
N THR A 22 -2.73 20.27 0.58
CA THR A 22 -3.01 20.81 1.92
C THR A 22 -4.52 20.98 2.10
N ALA A 23 -5.05 20.52 3.24
CA ALA A 23 -6.42 20.77 3.66
C ALA A 23 -6.45 21.94 4.66
N ASP A 24 -7.45 22.82 4.58
CA ASP A 24 -7.56 23.94 5.53
C ASP A 24 -8.26 23.48 6.83
N THR A 25 -9.14 22.49 6.72
CA THR A 25 -10.00 21.99 7.78
C THR A 25 -9.98 20.45 7.82
N ASP A 26 -10.81 19.83 8.68
CA ASP A 26 -11.07 18.39 8.63
C ASP A 26 -11.84 18.06 7.35
N ALA A 27 -11.09 17.81 6.28
CA ALA A 27 -11.57 17.74 4.91
C ALA A 27 -11.74 16.29 4.45
N ARG A 28 -12.48 16.11 3.35
CA ARG A 28 -12.52 14.84 2.63
C ARG A 28 -11.78 14.99 1.30
N VAL A 29 -10.81 14.11 1.06
CA VAL A 29 -10.06 14.08 -0.20
C VAL A 29 -10.61 12.95 -1.06
N GLN A 30 -11.14 13.34 -2.21
CA GLN A 30 -11.66 12.45 -3.22
C GLN A 30 -10.72 12.43 -4.41
N VAL A 31 -10.28 11.24 -4.81
CA VAL A 31 -9.45 11.05 -5.99
C VAL A 31 -10.27 10.35 -7.04
N LEU A 32 -10.42 11.00 -8.19
CA LEU A 32 -11.19 10.50 -9.32
C LEU A 32 -10.30 10.33 -10.55
N GLN A 33 -10.62 9.35 -11.39
CA GLN A 33 -10.04 9.23 -12.73
C GLN A 33 -11.14 8.96 -13.72
N ALA A 34 -11.25 9.79 -14.77
CA ALA A 34 -12.34 9.73 -15.74
C ALA A 34 -13.75 9.69 -15.08
N GLY A 35 -13.93 10.47 -13.99
CA GLY A 35 -15.20 10.55 -13.25
C GLY A 35 -15.48 9.40 -12.27
N LEU A 36 -14.66 8.34 -12.24
CA LEU A 36 -14.79 7.24 -11.29
C LEU A 36 -14.04 7.55 -9.99
N LEU A 37 -14.72 7.43 -8.85
CA LEU A 37 -14.13 7.60 -7.53
C LEU A 37 -13.18 6.43 -7.20
N LEU A 38 -11.89 6.73 -7.08
CA LEU A 38 -10.84 5.76 -6.74
C LEU A 38 -10.58 5.67 -5.24
N LEU A 39 -10.66 6.81 -4.56
CA LEU A 39 -10.35 6.94 -3.14
C LEU A 39 -11.16 8.07 -2.54
N ASP A 40 -11.68 7.87 -1.32
CA ASP A 40 -12.37 8.89 -0.53
C ASP A 40 -11.96 8.70 0.93
N VAL A 41 -11.16 9.62 1.44
CA VAL A 41 -10.58 9.53 2.79
C VAL A 41 -10.71 10.86 3.53
N PRO A 42 -11.07 10.84 4.83
CA PRO A 42 -10.96 12.03 5.66
C PRO A 42 -9.47 12.35 5.89
N VAL A 43 -9.12 13.62 5.82
CA VAL A 43 -7.78 14.12 6.15
C VAL A 43 -7.91 15.23 7.20
N PRO A 44 -7.05 15.21 8.24
CA PRO A 44 -7.03 16.30 9.20
C PRO A 44 -6.55 17.60 8.52
N PRO A 45 -6.77 18.75 9.16
CA PRO A 45 -6.20 20.01 8.68
C PRO A 45 -4.68 19.90 8.49
N GLY A 46 -4.20 20.40 7.35
CA GLY A 46 -2.79 20.47 7.02
C GLY A 46 -2.33 19.64 5.82
N PRO A 47 -1.01 19.48 5.65
CA PRO A 47 -0.45 18.76 4.51
C PRO A 47 -0.78 17.28 4.59
N PHE A 48 -1.23 16.73 3.46
CA PHE A 48 -1.49 15.31 3.30
C PHE A 48 -0.72 14.75 2.11
N VAL A 49 -0.41 13.45 2.20
CA VAL A 49 0.18 12.67 1.11
C VAL A 49 -0.65 11.40 0.96
N LEU A 50 -1.14 11.15 -0.26
CA LEU A 50 -1.78 9.91 -0.65
C LEU A 50 -0.83 9.18 -1.60
N ASP A 51 -0.17 8.16 -1.09
CA ASP A 51 0.85 7.37 -1.79
C ASP A 51 0.34 6.03 -2.32
N ARG A 52 -0.89 5.63 -1.95
CA ARG A 52 -1.53 4.37 -2.35
C ARG A 52 -2.70 4.54 -3.31
N VAL A 53 -2.66 5.56 -4.17
CA VAL A 53 -3.64 5.68 -5.25
C VAL A 53 -3.20 4.77 -6.39
N HIS A 54 -4.08 3.84 -6.77
CA HIS A 54 -3.86 2.92 -7.88
C HIS A 54 -4.73 3.37 -9.07
N PRO A 55 -4.17 4.04 -10.09
CA PRO A 55 -4.92 4.48 -11.26
C PRO A 55 -5.45 3.28 -12.06
N LEU A 56 -6.61 3.44 -12.70
CA LEU A 56 -7.30 2.40 -13.47
C LEU A 56 -6.60 2.08 -14.80
N ALA A 57 -5.95 3.06 -15.42
CA ALA A 57 -5.32 2.94 -16.74
C ALA A 57 -3.99 3.71 -16.79
N ARG A 58 -3.16 3.43 -17.81
CA ARG A 58 -1.97 4.27 -18.11
C ARG A 58 -2.43 5.53 -18.85
N GLY A 59 -2.03 6.70 -18.37
CA GLY A 59 -2.43 7.98 -18.94
C GLY A 59 -3.71 8.55 -18.33
N GLY A 60 -3.86 9.88 -18.45
CA GLY A 60 -5.01 10.64 -17.99
C GLY A 60 -4.86 11.08 -16.53
N ALA A 61 -4.86 12.40 -16.32
CA ALA A 61 -4.70 13.00 -15.01
C ALA A 61 -5.69 12.48 -13.95
N LEU A 62 -5.20 12.41 -12.72
CA LEU A 62 -6.02 12.15 -11.53
C LEU A 62 -6.63 13.47 -11.08
N GLN A 63 -7.95 13.53 -11.04
CA GLN A 63 -8.66 14.67 -10.50
C GLN A 63 -8.76 14.52 -8.98
N VAL A 64 -8.20 15.49 -8.26
CA VAL A 64 -8.25 15.52 -6.80
C VAL A 64 -9.24 16.59 -6.40
N ARG A 65 -10.25 16.21 -5.62
CA ARG A 65 -11.25 17.12 -5.04
C ARG A 65 -11.12 17.11 -3.52
N ILE A 66 -10.83 18.26 -2.94
CA ILE A 66 -10.80 18.49 -1.49
C ILE A 66 -12.11 19.16 -1.10
N VAL A 67 -12.92 18.49 -0.29
CA VAL A 67 -14.17 19.00 0.27
C VAL A 67 -13.90 19.41 1.72
N GLU A 68 -13.81 20.71 1.95
CA GLU A 68 -13.58 21.28 3.28
C GLU A 68 -14.83 21.15 4.16
N SER A 69 -14.64 21.28 5.47
CA SER A 69 -15.72 21.15 6.45
C SER A 69 -16.75 22.29 6.41
N ASP A 70 -16.36 23.45 5.86
CA ASP A 70 -17.20 24.61 5.59
C ASP A 70 -17.99 24.48 4.27
N GLY A 71 -17.84 23.36 3.55
CA GLY A 71 -18.51 23.09 2.28
C GLY A 71 -17.78 23.62 1.04
N ARG A 72 -16.68 24.38 1.20
CA ARG A 72 -15.87 24.83 0.07
C ARG A 72 -15.19 23.63 -0.59
N THR A 73 -15.20 23.59 -1.91
CA THR A 73 -14.54 22.56 -2.70
C THR A 73 -13.37 23.13 -3.48
N ARG A 74 -12.24 22.46 -3.44
CA ARG A 74 -11.06 22.78 -4.26
C ARG A 74 -10.71 21.60 -5.13
N SER A 75 -10.32 21.84 -6.37
CA SER A 75 -9.90 20.77 -7.26
C SER A 75 -8.62 21.10 -8.00
N PHE A 76 -7.77 20.09 -8.19
CA PHE A 76 -6.57 20.16 -9.00
C PHE A 76 -6.33 18.81 -9.69
N GLU A 77 -5.51 18.80 -10.74
CA GLU A 77 -5.21 17.61 -11.52
C GLU A 77 -3.75 17.22 -11.33
N VAL A 78 -3.49 15.97 -10.99
CA VAL A 78 -2.14 15.40 -10.91
C VAL A 78 -1.89 14.61 -12.19
N PRO A 79 -0.80 14.89 -12.94
CA PRO A 79 -0.52 14.16 -14.16
C PRO A 79 -0.31 12.67 -13.84
N TRP A 80 -0.89 11.83 -14.68
CA TRP A 80 -0.58 10.41 -14.73
C TRP A 80 -0.12 10.06 -16.16
N ALA A 81 0.71 10.94 -16.70
CA ALA A 81 1.40 10.76 -17.96
C ALA A 81 2.53 9.77 -17.76
N ALA A 82 2.27 8.50 -18.05
CA ALA A 82 3.35 7.54 -18.29
C ALA A 82 2.99 6.77 -19.55
N MET A 83 3.38 7.29 -20.71
CA MET A 83 3.22 6.52 -21.93
C MET A 83 4.52 6.54 -22.71
N PRO A 84 5.40 5.59 -22.37
CA PRO A 84 5.79 4.67 -23.43
C PRO A 84 5.70 3.21 -22.96
N GLY A 85 4.73 2.46 -23.51
CA GLY A 85 4.53 1.05 -23.23
C GLY A 85 5.41 0.14 -24.08
N LEU A 86 6.73 0.25 -23.96
CA LEU A 86 7.67 -0.62 -24.67
C LEU A 86 7.53 -2.06 -24.13
N LEU A 87 7.53 -3.02 -25.04
CA LEU A 87 7.54 -4.45 -24.77
C LEU A 87 8.86 -5.04 -25.27
N PRO A 88 9.46 -5.99 -24.53
CA PRO A 88 10.53 -6.83 -25.04
C PRO A 88 10.14 -7.50 -26.36
N GLU A 89 11.14 -7.83 -27.18
CA GLU A 89 10.92 -8.52 -28.45
C GLU A 89 10.09 -9.81 -28.29
N GLY A 90 9.16 -10.03 -29.21
CA GLY A 90 8.27 -11.19 -29.21
C GLY A 90 7.11 -11.10 -28.22
N ARG A 91 7.15 -10.22 -27.22
CA ARG A 91 6.11 -10.11 -26.20
C ARG A 91 4.87 -9.38 -26.72
N ALA A 92 3.70 -9.91 -26.39
CA ALA A 92 2.41 -9.32 -26.73
C ALA A 92 1.60 -8.99 -25.46
N ARG A 93 0.83 -7.90 -25.52
CA ARG A 93 -0.24 -7.57 -24.59
C ARG A 93 -1.53 -7.41 -25.37
N PHE A 94 -2.64 -7.86 -24.83
CA PHE A 94 -3.94 -7.65 -25.45
C PHE A 94 -5.03 -7.45 -24.40
N ASP A 95 -6.08 -6.75 -24.79
CA ASP A 95 -7.32 -6.61 -24.04
C ASP A 95 -8.49 -6.71 -25.00
N LEU A 96 -9.53 -7.44 -24.61
CA LEU A 96 -10.76 -7.67 -25.37
C LEU A 96 -11.91 -7.60 -24.38
N ALA A 97 -12.88 -6.74 -24.63
CA ALA A 97 -14.08 -6.64 -23.80
C ALA A 97 -15.32 -6.45 -24.67
N ALA A 98 -16.39 -7.12 -24.27
CA ALA A 98 -17.72 -6.96 -24.82
C ALA A 98 -18.68 -6.77 -23.64
N GLY A 99 -19.59 -5.81 -23.73
CA GLY A 99 -20.51 -5.51 -22.64
C GLY A 99 -21.47 -4.39 -23.02
N LEU A 100 -22.11 -3.78 -22.03
CA LEU A 100 -22.98 -2.63 -22.22
C LEU A 100 -22.28 -1.38 -21.70
N TRP A 101 -22.29 -0.31 -22.50
CA TRP A 101 -22.05 1.03 -21.98
C TRP A 101 -23.25 1.39 -21.10
N ARG A 102 -22.99 1.67 -19.82
CA ARG A 102 -24.02 2.00 -18.84
C ARG A 102 -23.96 3.47 -18.49
N ALA A 103 -25.09 4.15 -18.61
CA ALA A 103 -25.27 5.49 -18.07
C ALA A 103 -25.86 5.45 -16.66
N GLU A 104 -25.75 6.54 -15.89
CA GLU A 104 -26.11 6.60 -14.46
C GLU A 104 -27.54 6.15 -14.13
N ASP A 105 -28.51 6.35 -15.02
CA ASP A 105 -29.91 5.93 -14.81
C ASP A 105 -30.33 4.71 -15.66
N HIS A 106 -29.37 4.01 -16.27
CA HIS A 106 -29.57 2.85 -17.15
C HIS A 106 -30.44 3.08 -18.40
N ARG A 107 -30.78 4.33 -18.75
CA ARG A 107 -31.49 4.65 -20.00
C ARG A 107 -30.50 4.85 -21.16
N GLY A 108 -30.70 4.16 -22.27
CA GLY A 108 -29.83 4.29 -23.44
C GLY A 108 -28.53 3.47 -23.36
N ASP A 109 -28.53 2.39 -22.57
CA ASP A 109 -27.49 1.38 -22.60
C ASP A 109 -27.29 0.86 -24.03
N ALA A 110 -26.04 0.62 -24.41
CA ALA A 110 -25.74 0.10 -25.74
C ALA A 110 -24.62 -0.94 -25.70
N PRO A 111 -24.66 -1.96 -26.56
CA PRO A 111 -23.57 -2.91 -26.67
C PRO A 111 -22.30 -2.20 -27.13
N VAL A 112 -21.20 -2.49 -26.47
CA VAL A 112 -19.87 -2.02 -26.80
C VAL A 112 -18.96 -3.23 -26.94
N PHE A 113 -18.17 -3.22 -28.01
CA PHE A 113 -17.02 -4.08 -28.17
C PHE A 113 -15.77 -3.22 -28.21
N GLN A 114 -14.75 -3.58 -27.45
CA GLN A 114 -13.45 -2.93 -27.50
C GLN A 114 -12.34 -3.97 -27.50
N GLY A 115 -11.27 -3.69 -28.24
CA GLY A 115 -10.10 -4.52 -28.29
C GLY A 115 -8.84 -3.72 -28.52
N GLY A 116 -7.75 -4.13 -27.88
CA GLY A 116 -6.42 -3.55 -28.02
C GLY A 116 -5.37 -4.65 -28.07
N MET A 117 -4.32 -4.43 -28.86
CA MET A 117 -3.14 -5.28 -28.91
C MET A 117 -1.87 -4.44 -28.99
N GLN A 118 -0.84 -4.88 -28.30
CA GLN A 118 0.51 -4.32 -28.36
C GLN A 118 1.50 -5.46 -28.57
N ARG A 119 2.49 -5.30 -29.44
CA ARG A 119 3.51 -6.32 -29.71
C ARG A 119 4.88 -5.69 -29.83
N GLY A 120 5.83 -6.18 -29.03
CA GLY A 120 7.26 -5.89 -29.20
C GLY A 120 7.75 -6.59 -30.46
N LEU A 121 8.00 -5.81 -31.53
CA LEU A 121 8.60 -6.35 -32.75
C LEU A 121 10.12 -6.48 -32.61
N HIS A 122 10.71 -5.59 -31.83
CA HIS A 122 12.13 -5.57 -31.49
C HIS A 122 12.30 -4.91 -30.12
N ASP A 123 13.44 -5.09 -29.45
CA ASP A 123 13.71 -4.52 -28.12
C ASP A 123 13.65 -2.99 -28.06
N ARG A 124 13.63 -2.32 -29.22
CA ARG A 124 13.46 -0.86 -29.34
C ARG A 124 12.16 -0.43 -30.01
N LEU A 125 11.33 -1.35 -30.47
CA LEU A 125 10.11 -1.04 -31.24
C LEU A 125 8.94 -1.91 -30.79
N THR A 126 7.87 -1.26 -30.33
CA THR A 126 6.59 -1.90 -30.04
C THR A 126 5.50 -1.26 -30.87
N LEU A 127 4.70 -2.08 -31.56
CA LEU A 127 3.51 -1.61 -32.27
C LEU A 127 2.27 -1.76 -31.40
N ARG A 128 1.29 -0.89 -31.62
CA ARG A 128 0.01 -0.84 -30.92
C ARG A 128 -1.12 -0.71 -31.93
N ALA A 129 -2.18 -1.44 -31.71
CA ALA A 129 -3.41 -1.37 -32.50
C ALA A 129 -4.61 -1.53 -31.58
N GLY A 130 -5.75 -0.97 -31.94
CA GLY A 130 -6.99 -1.16 -31.21
C GLY A 130 -8.22 -0.75 -31.99
N ALA A 131 -9.38 -1.18 -31.52
CA ALA A 131 -10.66 -0.84 -32.09
C ALA A 131 -11.74 -0.75 -31.00
N GLN A 132 -12.74 0.11 -31.22
CA GLN A 132 -13.94 0.22 -30.40
C GLN A 132 -15.16 0.34 -31.30
N LEU A 133 -16.21 -0.41 -30.99
CA LEU A 133 -17.44 -0.49 -31.78
C LEU A 133 -18.65 -0.37 -30.85
N ALA A 134 -19.63 0.42 -31.26
CA ALA A 134 -20.95 0.52 -30.64
C ALA A 134 -21.98 0.93 -31.71
N PRO A 135 -23.30 0.83 -31.45
CA PRO A 135 -24.31 1.31 -32.39
C PRO A 135 -24.09 2.78 -32.76
N GLY A 136 -23.82 3.04 -34.04
CA GLY A 136 -23.53 4.38 -34.54
C GLY A 136 -22.16 4.93 -34.15
N TYR A 137 -21.21 4.10 -33.70
CA TYR A 137 -19.85 4.52 -33.38
C TYR A 137 -18.82 3.44 -33.74
N ALA A 138 -17.75 3.86 -34.42
CA ALA A 138 -16.59 3.02 -34.68
C ALA A 138 -15.31 3.83 -34.55
N GLN A 139 -14.32 3.28 -33.85
CA GLN A 139 -12.98 3.86 -33.73
C GLN A 139 -11.92 2.79 -33.99
N SER A 140 -10.85 3.20 -34.66
CA SER A 140 -9.62 2.43 -34.83
C SER A 140 -8.42 3.22 -34.31
N LEU A 141 -7.45 2.54 -33.71
CA LEU A 141 -6.21 3.11 -33.22
C LEU A 141 -5.03 2.35 -33.81
N ALA A 142 -4.01 3.09 -34.24
CA ALA A 142 -2.70 2.56 -34.61
C ALA A 142 -1.61 3.43 -33.97
N GLY A 143 -0.54 2.80 -33.50
CA GLY A 143 0.53 3.51 -32.85
C GLY A 143 1.81 2.69 -32.69
N ALA A 144 2.85 3.37 -32.24
CA ALA A 144 4.15 2.77 -31.99
C ALA A 144 4.78 3.35 -30.72
N VAL A 145 5.73 2.60 -30.16
CA VAL A 145 6.62 3.02 -29.09
C VAL A 145 8.04 2.70 -29.54
N VAL A 146 8.93 3.70 -29.47
CA VAL A 146 10.32 3.58 -29.88
C VAL A 146 11.22 3.93 -28.69
N ALA A 147 12.17 3.05 -28.39
CA ALA A 147 13.23 3.35 -27.42
C ALA A 147 14.38 4.07 -28.12
N THR A 148 14.76 5.23 -27.59
CA THR A 148 15.89 6.02 -28.08
C THR A 148 16.94 6.18 -26.97
N ARG A 149 18.14 6.68 -27.33
CA ARG A 149 19.18 7.06 -26.35
C ARG A 149 18.74 8.14 -25.36
N PHE A 150 17.67 8.87 -25.66
CA PHE A 150 17.17 9.99 -24.85
C PHE A 150 15.90 9.66 -24.08
N GLY A 151 15.48 8.39 -24.07
CA GLY A 151 14.23 7.95 -23.47
C GLY A 151 13.33 7.25 -24.49
N ALA A 152 12.19 6.77 -24.04
CA ALA A 152 11.21 6.13 -24.89
C ALA A 152 10.15 7.13 -25.36
N MET A 153 9.81 7.06 -26.64
CA MET A 153 8.83 7.92 -27.32
C MET A 153 7.66 7.08 -27.78
N SER A 154 6.47 7.65 -27.80
CA SER A 154 5.28 6.97 -28.27
C SER A 154 4.39 7.89 -29.10
N LEU A 155 3.80 7.33 -30.14
CA LEU A 155 2.85 8.00 -31.04
C LEU A 155 1.65 7.08 -31.24
N ASP A 156 0.45 7.57 -30.97
CA ASP A 156 -0.80 6.91 -31.33
C ASP A 156 -1.65 7.85 -32.18
N ARG A 157 -2.33 7.29 -33.18
CA ARG A 157 -3.36 7.97 -33.97
C ARG A 157 -4.63 7.15 -33.87
N ALA A 158 -5.72 7.79 -33.44
CA ALA A 158 -7.04 7.20 -33.43
C ALA A 158 -7.93 7.91 -34.45
N HIS A 159 -8.70 7.16 -35.23
CA HIS A 159 -9.71 7.68 -36.13
C HIS A 159 -11.07 7.17 -35.66
N ALA A 160 -12.03 8.08 -35.49
CA ALA A 160 -13.37 7.76 -35.02
C ALA A 160 -14.41 8.27 -36.01
N ARG A 161 -15.48 7.50 -36.16
CA ARG A 161 -16.69 7.85 -36.90
C ARG A 161 -17.87 7.62 -35.98
N SER A 162 -18.75 8.60 -35.90
CA SER A 162 -19.94 8.55 -35.06
C SER A 162 -21.15 9.09 -35.80
N THR A 163 -22.32 8.59 -35.43
CA THR A 163 -23.60 9.08 -35.92
C THR A 163 -24.48 9.43 -34.74
N SER A 164 -24.86 10.71 -34.64
CA SER A 164 -25.75 11.23 -33.61
C SER A 164 -26.87 12.01 -34.27
N SER A 165 -28.13 11.77 -33.90
CA SER A 165 -29.30 12.50 -34.43
C SER A 165 -29.34 12.58 -35.97
N GLY A 166 -28.90 11.53 -36.66
CA GLY A 166 -28.82 11.48 -38.14
C GLY A 166 -27.60 12.17 -38.76
N GLN A 167 -26.83 12.95 -37.99
CA GLN A 167 -25.60 13.57 -38.46
C GLN A 167 -24.40 12.64 -38.29
N ARG A 168 -23.59 12.54 -39.35
CA ARG A 168 -22.34 11.78 -39.36
C ARG A 168 -21.19 12.71 -39.01
N SER A 169 -20.36 12.28 -38.08
CA SER A 169 -19.15 12.98 -37.65
C SER A 169 -17.96 12.04 -37.81
N ALA A 170 -16.85 12.56 -38.31
CA ALA A 170 -15.60 11.80 -38.41
C ALA A 170 -14.43 12.69 -38.01
N GLY A 171 -13.43 12.09 -37.38
CA GLY A 171 -12.23 12.83 -37.03
C GLY A 171 -11.16 11.99 -36.38
N ALA A 172 -9.96 12.54 -36.33
CA ALA A 172 -8.82 11.91 -35.70
C ALA A 172 -8.36 12.60 -34.41
N SER A 173 -7.72 11.81 -33.54
CA SER A 173 -6.93 12.30 -32.43
C SER A 173 -5.54 11.68 -32.46
N THR A 174 -4.57 12.45 -31.99
CA THR A 174 -3.17 12.06 -31.90
C THR A 174 -2.72 12.14 -30.45
N ARG A 175 -1.92 11.17 -30.04
CA ARG A 175 -1.30 11.12 -28.72
C ARG A 175 0.19 10.94 -28.89
N LEU A 176 0.95 11.81 -28.24
CA LEU A 176 2.40 11.77 -28.15
C LEU A 176 2.78 11.50 -26.70
N GLY A 177 3.79 10.68 -26.48
CA GLY A 177 4.36 10.45 -25.16
C GLY A 177 5.87 10.38 -25.24
N TRP A 178 6.55 10.89 -24.21
CA TRP A 178 7.98 10.74 -24.04
C TRP A 178 8.28 10.55 -22.56
N SER A 179 9.15 9.60 -22.24
CA SER A 179 9.62 9.38 -20.87
C SER A 179 11.10 9.06 -20.88
N THR A 180 11.82 9.64 -19.93
CA THR A 180 13.26 9.42 -19.77
C THR A 180 13.64 9.32 -18.31
N GLN A 181 14.70 8.55 -18.05
CA GLN A 181 15.33 8.46 -16.74
C GLN A 181 16.84 8.65 -16.90
N ILE A 182 17.33 9.78 -16.40
CA ILE A 182 18.75 10.12 -16.43
C ILE A 182 19.35 9.59 -15.12
N ALA A 183 19.97 8.41 -15.18
CA ALA A 183 20.49 7.71 -14.01
C ALA A 183 21.52 8.53 -13.18
N PRO A 184 22.51 9.23 -13.78
CA PRO A 184 23.51 9.99 -13.02
C PRO A 184 22.91 11.08 -12.11
N THR A 185 21.90 11.79 -12.60
CA THR A 185 21.22 12.87 -11.86
C THR A 185 19.94 12.42 -11.17
N ARG A 186 19.56 11.14 -11.34
CA ARG A 186 18.27 10.57 -10.91
C ARG A 186 17.09 11.46 -11.33
N THR A 187 17.16 12.00 -12.54
CA THR A 187 16.11 12.85 -13.11
C THR A 187 15.14 11.95 -13.87
N HIS A 188 13.87 12.03 -13.54
CA HIS A 188 12.79 11.42 -14.29
C HIS A 188 11.95 12.51 -14.93
N VAL A 189 11.67 12.37 -16.23
CA VAL A 189 10.82 13.29 -16.98
C VAL A 189 9.81 12.48 -17.76
N ASP A 190 8.54 12.88 -17.66
CA ASP A 190 7.45 12.36 -18.45
C ASP A 190 6.71 13.51 -19.11
N LEU A 191 6.43 13.36 -20.40
CA LEU A 191 5.65 14.27 -21.21
C LEU A 191 4.57 13.48 -21.95
N GLY A 192 3.35 13.98 -21.92
CA GLY A 192 2.22 13.49 -22.69
C GLY A 192 1.53 14.65 -23.38
N ALA A 193 1.20 14.49 -24.65
CA ALA A 193 0.38 15.45 -25.38
C ALA A 193 -0.73 14.71 -26.12
N TRP A 194 -1.94 15.23 -26.02
CA TRP A 194 -3.11 14.75 -26.75
C TRP A 194 -3.63 15.92 -27.56
N HIS A 195 -3.84 15.71 -28.84
CA HIS A 195 -4.39 16.71 -29.72
C HIS A 195 -5.45 16.07 -30.61
N ARG A 196 -6.65 16.63 -30.58
CA ARG A 196 -7.74 16.27 -31.45
C ARG A 196 -7.64 17.14 -32.71
N SER A 197 -7.29 16.53 -33.84
CA SER A 197 -7.00 17.26 -35.08
C SER A 197 -8.25 17.73 -35.81
N ASP A 198 -9.35 17.00 -35.67
CA ASP A 198 -10.60 17.30 -36.36
C ASP A 198 -11.72 17.55 -35.36
N ALA A 199 -12.50 18.61 -35.58
CA ALA A 199 -13.67 18.94 -34.76
C ALA A 199 -14.66 17.76 -34.66
N GLY A 200 -14.71 16.91 -35.69
CA GLY A 200 -15.60 15.77 -35.76
C GLY A 200 -15.15 14.51 -34.99
N HIS A 201 -13.96 14.50 -34.39
CA HIS A 201 -13.55 13.37 -33.55
C HIS A 201 -14.33 13.38 -32.23
N ARG A 202 -14.91 12.23 -31.87
CA ARG A 202 -15.59 12.02 -30.58
C ARG A 202 -15.02 10.78 -29.92
N SER A 203 -14.88 10.79 -28.60
CA SER A 203 -14.63 9.55 -27.86
C SER A 203 -15.89 8.70 -27.81
N LEU A 204 -15.77 7.41 -27.45
CA LEU A 204 -16.93 6.55 -27.25
C LEU A 204 -17.89 7.14 -26.20
N HIS A 205 -17.35 7.67 -25.10
CA HIS A 205 -18.15 8.29 -24.04
C HIS A 205 -18.96 9.48 -24.58
N ASP A 206 -18.32 10.36 -25.35
CA ASP A 206 -18.99 11.55 -25.91
C ASP A 206 -20.03 11.17 -26.97
N ALA A 207 -19.73 10.18 -27.82
CA ALA A 207 -20.67 9.70 -28.83
C ALA A 207 -21.92 9.06 -28.20
N MET A 208 -21.73 8.23 -27.17
CA MET A 208 -22.85 7.60 -26.44
C MET A 208 -23.70 8.63 -25.70
N ARG A 209 -23.06 9.64 -25.10
CA ARG A 209 -23.76 10.75 -24.43
C ARG A 209 -24.54 11.62 -25.41
N ALA A 210 -23.95 11.99 -26.55
CA ALA A 210 -24.62 12.77 -27.59
C ALA A 210 -25.84 12.05 -28.18
N ARG A 211 -25.73 10.73 -28.40
CA ARG A 211 -26.85 9.90 -28.85
C ARG A 211 -28.02 9.91 -27.87
N ARG A 212 -27.73 9.95 -26.57
CA ARG A 212 -28.72 9.90 -25.50
C ARG A 212 -29.41 11.24 -25.27
N PHE A 213 -28.65 12.33 -25.35
CA PHE A 213 -29.15 13.68 -25.12
C PHE A 213 -28.95 14.54 -26.36
N PRO A 214 -29.72 14.31 -27.43
CA PRO A 214 -29.54 14.98 -28.71
C PRO A 214 -29.76 16.51 -28.61
N ASP A 215 -30.63 16.95 -27.71
CA ASP A 215 -30.98 18.36 -27.50
C ASP A 215 -30.21 19.00 -26.33
N ALA A 216 -29.38 18.23 -25.60
CA ALA A 216 -28.58 18.80 -24.54
C ALA A 216 -27.40 19.57 -25.10
N ARG A 217 -27.06 20.67 -24.43
CA ARG A 217 -25.84 21.42 -24.74
C ARG A 217 -24.65 20.48 -24.60
N GLU A 218 -23.91 20.27 -25.70
CA GLU A 218 -22.76 19.37 -25.69
C GLU A 218 -21.77 19.84 -24.62
N PRO A 219 -21.23 18.92 -23.79
CA PRO A 219 -20.18 19.26 -22.85
C PRO A 219 -18.97 19.83 -23.61
N PRO A 220 -18.17 20.70 -22.98
CA PRO A 220 -16.97 21.23 -23.63
C PRO A 220 -16.07 20.08 -24.08
N VAL A 221 -15.78 20.05 -25.38
CA VAL A 221 -14.98 19.01 -25.99
C VAL A 221 -13.51 19.40 -25.86
N GLU A 222 -12.72 18.52 -25.24
CA GLU A 222 -11.28 18.71 -25.13
C GLU A 222 -10.64 18.68 -26.52
N ARG A 223 -9.93 19.75 -26.87
CA ARG A 223 -9.15 19.87 -28.10
C ARG A 223 -7.72 19.44 -27.87
N GLU A 224 -7.12 19.90 -26.77
CA GLU A 224 -5.73 19.64 -26.45
C GLU A 224 -5.57 19.32 -24.99
N ARG A 225 -4.65 18.39 -24.68
CA ARG A 225 -4.17 18.18 -23.33
C ARG A 225 -2.67 18.02 -23.33
N ILE A 226 -1.99 18.71 -22.44
CA ILE A 226 -0.56 18.58 -22.20
C ILE A 226 -0.39 18.17 -20.74
N GLU A 227 0.34 17.09 -20.51
CA GLU A 227 0.73 16.62 -19.19
C GLU A 227 2.26 16.55 -19.14
N ALA A 228 2.87 17.14 -18.12
CA ALA A 228 4.31 17.08 -17.93
C ALA A 228 4.63 16.85 -16.45
N SER A 229 5.59 15.97 -16.17
CA SER A 229 6.15 15.81 -14.84
C SER A 229 7.66 15.68 -14.89
N LEU A 230 8.32 16.34 -13.95
CA LEU A 230 9.76 16.27 -13.73
C LEU A 230 9.97 15.99 -12.24
N HIS A 231 10.79 14.99 -11.95
CA HIS A 231 11.27 14.72 -10.60
C HIS A 231 12.79 14.59 -10.63
N GLN A 232 13.47 15.41 -9.83
CA GLN A 232 14.93 15.44 -9.79
C GLN A 232 15.42 15.41 -8.35
N THR A 233 16.43 14.58 -8.09
CA THR A 233 17.17 14.61 -6.82
C THR A 233 18.47 15.36 -7.00
N LEU A 234 18.64 16.49 -6.31
CA LEU A 234 19.78 17.40 -6.46
C LEU A 234 20.83 17.15 -5.36
N GLY A 235 22.09 16.94 -5.81
CA GLY A 235 23.29 16.93 -4.97
C GLY A 235 23.41 15.80 -3.94
N ALA A 236 24.53 15.77 -3.23
CA ALA A 236 24.78 14.80 -2.14
C ALA A 236 23.84 14.99 -0.93
N ARG A 237 23.21 16.18 -0.82
CA ARG A 237 22.26 16.53 0.24
C ARG A 237 20.83 16.01 -0.02
N ARG A 238 20.59 15.32 -1.15
CA ARG A 238 19.28 14.70 -1.49
C ARG A 238 18.13 15.70 -1.46
N HIS A 239 18.33 16.90 -2.00
CA HIS A 239 17.22 17.83 -2.18
C HIS A 239 16.31 17.27 -3.29
N GLY A 240 15.00 17.43 -3.17
CA GLY A 240 14.03 16.99 -4.16
C GLY A 240 13.42 18.18 -4.88
N LEU A 241 13.47 18.20 -6.21
CA LEU A 241 12.72 19.13 -7.04
C LEU A 241 11.62 18.35 -7.77
N ARG A 242 10.39 18.86 -7.73
CA ARG A 242 9.25 18.31 -8.46
C ARG A 242 8.57 19.43 -9.24
N LEU A 243 8.28 19.15 -10.50
CA LEU A 243 7.41 19.98 -11.34
C LEU A 243 6.32 19.08 -11.91
N ALA A 244 5.08 19.55 -11.89
CA ALA A 244 3.96 18.89 -12.54
C ALA A 244 3.09 19.93 -13.24
N LEU A 245 2.67 19.66 -14.47
CA LEU A 245 1.83 20.52 -15.28
C LEU A 245 0.75 19.66 -15.95
N VAL A 246 -0.49 20.14 -15.90
CA VAL A 246 -1.59 19.66 -16.71
C VAL A 246 -2.26 20.88 -17.33
N GLU A 247 -2.40 20.92 -18.64
CA GLU A 247 -3.12 21.96 -19.36
C GLU A 247 -4.13 21.29 -20.28
N ARG A 248 -5.38 21.73 -20.23
CA ARG A 248 -6.49 21.20 -21.01
C ARG A 248 -7.17 22.36 -21.71
N ARG A 249 -7.21 22.30 -23.04
CA ARG A 249 -7.83 23.31 -23.88
C ARG A 249 -9.11 22.75 -24.49
N PHE A 250 -10.15 23.56 -24.48
CA PHE A 250 -11.48 23.16 -24.93
C PHE A 250 -11.91 23.98 -26.14
N ASP A 251 -12.80 23.42 -26.95
CA ASP A 251 -13.46 24.20 -27.98
C ASP A 251 -14.43 25.22 -27.35
N HIS A 252 -14.31 26.48 -27.75
CA HIS A 252 -15.24 27.57 -27.40
C HIS A 252 -15.49 27.77 -25.90
N ARG A 253 -14.52 27.41 -25.05
CA ARG A 253 -14.50 27.65 -23.60
C ARG A 253 -13.11 28.07 -23.15
N ASP A 254 -13.01 28.53 -21.91
CA ASP A 254 -11.72 28.76 -21.25
C ASP A 254 -10.88 27.48 -21.16
N ASP A 255 -9.58 27.65 -20.91
CA ASP A 255 -8.65 26.56 -20.67
C ASP A 255 -8.52 26.24 -19.17
N ALA A 256 -8.38 24.96 -18.83
CA ALA A 256 -8.06 24.51 -17.48
C ALA A 256 -6.57 24.23 -17.35
N ARG A 257 -5.95 24.64 -16.24
CA ARG A 257 -4.50 24.49 -16.03
C ARG A 257 -4.18 24.20 -14.58
N SER A 258 -3.34 23.21 -14.33
CA SER A 258 -2.77 22.91 -13.02
C SER A 258 -1.25 22.85 -13.12
N LEU A 259 -0.56 23.68 -12.35
CA LEU A 259 0.89 23.74 -12.27
C LEU A 259 1.31 23.59 -10.80
N GLN A 260 2.22 22.66 -10.52
CA GLN A 260 2.80 22.44 -9.20
C GLN A 260 4.32 22.46 -9.29
N LEU A 261 4.96 23.30 -8.49
CA LEU A 261 6.41 23.35 -8.31
C LEU A 261 6.73 23.09 -6.83
N GLY A 262 7.32 21.94 -6.54
CA GLY A 262 7.70 21.51 -5.20
C GLY A 262 9.21 21.45 -5.03
N TYR A 263 9.69 21.91 -3.88
CA TYR A 263 11.08 21.79 -3.45
C TYR A 263 11.14 21.24 -2.03
N ALA A 264 11.89 20.15 -1.83
CA ALA A 264 12.06 19.48 -0.56
C ALA A 264 13.53 19.48 -0.17
N MET A 265 13.85 19.96 1.02
CA MET A 265 15.21 19.97 1.54
C MET A 265 15.27 19.31 2.91
N PRO A 266 15.92 18.14 3.04
CA PRO A 266 16.27 17.61 4.34
C PRO A 266 17.43 18.44 4.92
N THR A 267 17.27 18.92 6.14
CA THR A 267 18.31 19.65 6.86
C THR A 267 19.08 18.70 7.78
N ARG A 268 20.40 18.88 7.86
CA ARG A 268 21.26 18.18 8.84
C ARG A 268 21.71 19.17 9.91
N PRO A 269 21.93 18.73 11.16
CA PRO A 269 21.99 17.33 11.63
C PRO A 269 20.70 16.76 12.26
N ASN A 270 19.64 17.55 12.43
CA ASN A 270 18.50 17.16 13.30
C ASN A 270 17.34 16.42 12.61
N GLY A 271 17.47 16.04 11.33
CA GLY A 271 16.41 15.33 10.60
C GLY A 271 15.18 16.20 10.28
N MET A 272 15.27 17.51 10.48
CA MET A 272 14.23 18.47 10.13
C MET A 272 14.09 18.58 8.61
N GLN A 273 12.87 18.68 8.11
CA GLN A 273 12.58 18.74 6.68
C GLN A 273 11.80 20.01 6.37
N LEU A 274 12.24 20.75 5.35
CA LEU A 274 11.52 21.88 4.81
C LEU A 274 10.99 21.51 3.42
N HIS A 275 9.70 21.71 3.20
CA HIS A 275 9.02 21.49 1.94
C HIS A 275 8.35 22.79 1.51
N ALA A 276 8.67 23.30 0.34
CA ALA A 276 8.01 24.43 -0.30
C ALA A 276 7.23 23.92 -1.52
N LEU A 277 5.98 24.35 -1.69
CA LEU A 277 5.12 23.98 -2.80
C LEU A 277 4.41 25.23 -3.31
N LEU A 278 4.67 25.61 -4.55
CA LEU A 278 3.88 26.59 -5.29
C LEU A 278 2.91 25.85 -6.20
N GLU A 279 1.63 26.16 -6.10
CA GLU A 279 0.59 25.58 -6.94
C GLU A 279 -0.26 26.68 -7.57
N HIS A 280 -0.53 26.55 -8.86
CA HIS A 280 -1.49 27.37 -9.59
C HIS A 280 -2.51 26.43 -10.24
N ALA A 281 -3.79 26.60 -9.90
CA ALA A 281 -4.86 25.80 -10.45
C ALA A 281 -5.97 26.71 -10.98
N ARG A 282 -6.28 26.58 -12.27
CA ARG A 282 -7.47 27.12 -12.92
C ARG A 282 -8.35 25.93 -13.32
N SER A 283 -9.47 25.79 -12.64
CA SER A 283 -10.46 24.75 -12.89
C SER A 283 -11.68 25.33 -13.61
N ILE A 284 -12.33 24.50 -14.42
CA ILE A 284 -13.55 24.86 -15.14
C ILE A 284 -14.65 23.95 -14.64
N ASP A 285 -15.62 24.53 -13.94
CA ASP A 285 -16.89 23.87 -13.67
C ASP A 285 -17.88 24.17 -14.82
N LEU A 286 -19.02 23.48 -14.83
CA LEU A 286 -20.03 23.53 -15.89
C LEU A 286 -20.49 24.96 -16.26
N THR A 287 -20.34 25.93 -15.35
CA THR A 287 -20.81 27.32 -15.49
C THR A 287 -19.76 28.40 -15.27
N GLN A 288 -18.68 28.18 -14.51
CA GLN A 288 -17.69 29.21 -14.16
C GLN A 288 -16.25 28.67 -14.16
N ALA A 289 -15.30 29.48 -14.60
CA ALA A 289 -13.88 29.23 -14.46
C ALA A 289 -13.36 29.90 -13.18
N THR A 290 -12.71 29.13 -12.31
CA THR A 290 -12.12 29.61 -11.06
C THR A 290 -10.61 29.35 -11.07
N GLY A 291 -9.82 30.34 -10.67
CA GLY A 291 -8.36 30.25 -10.66
C GLY A 291 -7.78 30.72 -9.34
N ALA A 292 -6.83 29.97 -8.80
CA ALA A 292 -6.11 30.35 -7.59
C ALA A 292 -4.63 29.97 -7.68
N THR A 293 -3.77 30.90 -7.27
CA THR A 293 -2.35 30.63 -7.01
C THR A 293 -2.13 30.56 -5.52
N GLN A 294 -1.39 29.56 -5.06
CA GLN A 294 -1.10 29.33 -3.66
C GLN A 294 0.34 28.89 -3.46
N ALA A 295 0.99 29.43 -2.44
CA ALA A 295 2.30 29.01 -1.98
C ALA A 295 2.18 28.40 -0.59
N THR A 296 2.67 27.18 -0.41
CA THR A 296 2.72 26.48 0.86
C THR A 296 4.18 26.27 1.27
N LEU A 297 4.51 26.59 2.52
CA LEU A 297 5.75 26.22 3.17
C LEU A 297 5.41 25.28 4.32
N THR A 298 6.12 24.16 4.45
CA THR A 298 5.93 23.18 5.53
C THR A 298 7.27 22.83 6.15
N LEU A 299 7.39 23.08 7.44
CA LEU A 299 8.51 22.69 8.27
C LEU A 299 8.09 21.51 9.14
N THR A 300 8.85 20.41 9.10
CA THR A 300 8.66 19.25 9.99
C THR A 300 9.93 19.03 10.80
N MET A 301 9.80 19.03 12.13
CA MET A 301 10.90 18.89 13.06
C MET A 301 10.65 17.70 14.00
N PRO A 302 11.52 16.67 14.02
CA PRO A 302 11.42 15.62 15.02
C PRO A 302 11.88 16.16 16.39
N LEU A 303 11.10 15.93 17.44
CA LEU A 303 11.42 16.36 18.81
C LEU A 303 12.45 15.45 19.48
N HIS A 304 12.47 14.16 19.11
CA HIS A 304 13.35 13.15 19.70
C HIS A 304 14.06 12.34 18.61
N ALA A 305 15.12 12.90 18.02
CA ALA A 305 15.84 12.26 16.91
C ALA A 305 16.75 11.08 17.33
N ARG A 306 16.91 10.79 18.63
CA ARG A 306 17.92 9.85 19.17
C ARG A 306 17.43 8.92 20.29
N THR A 307 16.13 8.66 20.42
CA THR A 307 15.60 7.76 21.47
C THR A 307 14.95 6.51 20.86
N THR A 308 14.79 5.45 21.67
CA THR A 308 14.03 4.24 21.32
C THR A 308 12.51 4.45 21.33
N ARG A 309 12.03 5.67 21.62
CA ARG A 309 10.61 6.01 21.65
C ARG A 309 10.09 6.24 20.22
N PRO A 310 8.80 5.99 19.96
CA PRO A 310 8.17 6.40 18.71
C PRO A 310 8.37 7.90 18.46
N PRO A 311 8.73 8.31 17.23
CA PRO A 311 9.08 9.69 16.95
C PRO A 311 7.88 10.61 17.13
N THR A 312 8.12 11.75 17.75
CA THR A 312 7.17 12.86 17.86
C THR A 312 7.65 13.99 16.96
N PHE A 313 6.74 14.61 16.22
CA PHE A 313 7.02 15.65 15.25
C PHE A 313 6.26 16.92 15.62
N LEU A 314 6.93 18.06 15.48
CA LEU A 314 6.27 19.34 15.33
C LEU A 314 6.22 19.68 13.84
N GLN A 315 5.06 20.07 13.37
CA GLN A 315 4.83 20.52 12.00
C GLN A 315 4.30 21.95 12.04
N ALA A 316 4.89 22.83 11.23
CA ALA A 316 4.39 24.18 11.02
C ALA A 316 4.22 24.34 9.51
N HIS A 317 3.05 24.75 9.07
CA HIS A 317 2.80 25.02 7.66
C HIS A 317 2.11 26.35 7.47
N ALA A 318 2.63 27.14 6.53
CA ALA A 318 2.09 28.43 6.14
C ALA A 318 1.65 28.33 4.68
N ARG A 319 0.44 28.79 4.39
CA ARG A 319 -0.16 28.81 3.06
C ARG A 319 -0.58 30.23 2.74
N ALA A 320 -0.03 30.81 1.68
CA ALA A 320 -0.44 32.10 1.14
C ALA A 320 -1.18 31.90 -0.19
N GLY A 321 -2.39 32.45 -0.30
CA GLY A 321 -3.15 32.62 -1.54
C GLY A 321 -3.33 34.10 -1.88
N PRO A 322 -4.13 34.45 -2.90
CA PRO A 322 -4.31 35.83 -3.33
C PRO A 322 -4.93 36.71 -2.24
N ASP A 323 -5.94 36.18 -1.55
CA ASP A 323 -6.75 36.94 -0.58
C ASP A 323 -6.58 36.43 0.86
N ARG A 324 -5.79 35.37 1.07
CA ARG A 324 -5.73 34.68 2.37
C ARG A 324 -4.37 34.10 2.69
N VAL A 325 -3.90 34.33 3.91
CA VAL A 325 -2.75 33.62 4.49
C VAL A 325 -3.24 32.78 5.66
N ALA A 326 -2.98 31.48 5.61
CA ALA A 326 -3.30 30.54 6.68
C ALA A 326 -2.01 29.94 7.26
N VAL A 327 -1.91 29.87 8.58
CA VAL A 327 -0.81 29.23 9.29
C VAL A 327 -1.38 28.16 10.18
N HIS A 328 -0.83 26.96 10.13
CA HIS A 328 -1.22 25.89 11.04
C HIS A 328 0.00 25.22 11.64
N THR A 329 -0.09 25.00 12.93
CA THR A 329 0.95 24.39 13.75
C THR A 329 0.35 23.18 14.43
N ASP A 330 1.00 22.03 14.29
CA ASP A 330 0.56 20.79 14.90
C ASP A 330 1.71 20.00 15.52
N ALA A 331 1.35 19.24 16.55
CA ALA A 331 2.17 18.20 17.12
C ALA A 331 1.54 16.85 16.75
N SER A 332 2.37 15.91 16.30
CA SER A 332 1.95 14.56 16.01
C SER A 332 2.94 13.54 16.55
N GLY A 333 2.46 12.35 16.85
CA GLY A 333 3.31 11.28 17.35
C GLY A 333 2.57 9.95 17.37
N ALA A 334 3.24 8.94 17.89
CA ALA A 334 2.63 7.63 18.08
C ALA A 334 2.97 7.07 19.47
N PHE A 335 2.13 6.17 19.96
CA PHE A 335 2.30 5.48 21.22
C PHE A 335 1.76 4.04 21.14
N GLY A 336 1.97 3.29 22.22
CA GLY A 336 1.66 1.87 22.30
C GLY A 336 2.74 0.99 21.66
N GLU A 337 2.57 -0.32 21.79
CA GLU A 337 3.49 -1.30 21.19
C GLU A 337 3.62 -1.06 19.69
N HIS A 338 4.86 -0.94 19.20
CA HIS A 338 5.18 -0.73 17.79
C HIS A 338 4.55 0.53 17.18
N ALA A 339 4.26 1.55 18.00
CA ALA A 339 3.71 2.82 17.51
C ALA A 339 2.36 2.67 16.78
N ARG A 340 1.56 1.67 17.16
CA ARG A 340 0.31 1.30 16.45
C ARG A 340 -0.80 2.35 16.54
N THR A 341 -0.73 3.22 17.55
CA THR A 341 -1.69 4.29 17.77
C THR A 341 -1.01 5.63 17.52
N ALA A 342 -1.49 6.41 16.56
CA ALA A 342 -0.97 7.72 16.22
C ALA A 342 -1.97 8.81 16.61
N TRP A 343 -1.44 9.96 17.03
CA TRP A 343 -2.21 11.14 17.40
C TRP A 343 -1.67 12.37 16.68
N ARG A 344 -2.54 13.34 16.44
CA ARG A 344 -2.18 14.69 15.96
C ARG A 344 -3.08 15.71 16.63
N ALA A 345 -2.52 16.82 17.07
CA ALA A 345 -3.26 17.96 17.59
C ALA A 345 -2.67 19.24 17.03
N GLY A 346 -3.50 20.18 16.58
CA GLY A 346 -3.03 21.39 15.91
C GLY A 346 -4.00 22.55 15.97
N LEU A 347 -3.46 23.73 15.66
CA LEU A 347 -4.16 24.99 15.59
C LEU A 347 -3.92 25.61 14.21
N ALA A 348 -4.98 26.02 13.53
CA ALA A 348 -4.97 26.78 12.29
C ALA A 348 -5.47 28.20 12.55
N THR A 349 -4.78 29.20 12.04
CA THR A 349 -5.24 30.58 11.99
C THR A 349 -5.17 31.08 10.55
N SER A 350 -6.05 32.00 10.18
CA SER A 350 -6.05 32.61 8.86
C SER A 350 -6.32 34.10 8.93
N HIS A 351 -5.73 34.83 7.99
CA HIS A 351 -5.86 36.27 7.83
C HIS A 351 -6.24 36.58 6.38
N GLY A 352 -7.19 37.49 6.15
CA GLY A 352 -7.63 37.95 4.82
C GLY A 352 -9.08 37.57 4.44
N ASP A 353 -9.63 36.54 5.07
CA ASP A 353 -11.07 36.22 5.12
C ASP A 353 -11.46 36.09 6.60
N ASP A 354 -12.73 36.34 6.98
CA ASP A 354 -13.29 36.11 8.34
C ASP A 354 -13.39 34.60 8.70
N VAL A 355 -12.37 33.83 8.35
CA VAL A 355 -12.26 32.41 8.66
C VAL A 355 -11.72 32.29 10.09
N PRO A 356 -12.49 31.69 11.01
CA PRO A 356 -12.12 31.58 12.41
C PRO A 356 -10.93 30.64 12.60
N ALA A 357 -10.22 30.84 13.72
CA ALA A 357 -9.20 29.89 14.16
C ALA A 357 -9.81 28.49 14.34
N ILE A 358 -9.08 27.47 13.89
CA ILE A 358 -9.49 26.08 13.91
C ILE A 358 -8.59 25.33 14.89
N ALA A 359 -9.16 24.70 15.90
CA ALA A 359 -8.45 23.72 16.70
C ALA A 359 -8.85 22.33 16.24
N SER A 360 -7.88 21.43 16.10
CA SER A 360 -8.15 20.05 15.68
C SER A 360 -7.34 19.04 16.49
N ALA A 361 -7.94 17.87 16.70
CA ALA A 361 -7.29 16.71 17.29
C ALA A 361 -7.74 15.47 16.53
N SER A 362 -6.84 14.52 16.30
CA SER A 362 -7.14 13.25 15.68
C SER A 362 -6.36 12.12 16.32
N LEU A 363 -6.99 10.96 16.36
CA LEU A 363 -6.45 9.73 16.89
C LEU A 363 -6.70 8.62 15.88
N SER A 364 -5.68 7.82 15.59
CA SER A 364 -5.82 6.67 14.70
C SER A 364 -5.09 5.47 15.27
N SER A 365 -5.63 4.27 15.06
CA SER A 365 -5.12 3.04 15.64
C SER A 365 -5.21 1.90 14.62
N SER A 366 -4.09 1.23 14.40
CA SER A 366 -3.99 0.05 13.54
C SER A 366 -3.89 -1.21 14.41
N GLY A 367 -4.73 -2.20 14.13
CA GLY A 367 -4.76 -3.46 14.88
C GLY A 367 -5.04 -4.67 13.99
N ARG A 368 -5.32 -5.81 14.63
CA ARG A 368 -5.52 -7.10 13.95
C ARG A 368 -6.67 -7.08 12.92
N ALA A 369 -7.72 -6.30 13.18
CA ALA A 369 -8.94 -6.27 12.38
C ALA A 369 -8.98 -5.10 11.38
N GLY A 370 -7.90 -4.32 11.27
CA GLY A 370 -7.83 -3.14 10.41
C GLY A 370 -7.43 -1.87 11.14
N HIS A 371 -7.82 -0.73 10.58
CA HIS A 371 -7.46 0.59 11.06
C HIS A 371 -8.71 1.40 11.35
N ILE A 372 -8.67 2.13 12.47
CA ILE A 372 -9.74 3.04 12.90
C ILE A 372 -9.15 4.41 13.15
N ALA A 373 -9.88 5.46 12.82
CA ALA A 373 -9.48 6.83 13.10
C ALA A 373 -10.68 7.66 13.56
N ALA A 374 -10.44 8.56 14.48
CA ALA A 374 -11.38 9.53 14.98
C ALA A 374 -10.75 10.93 14.93
N GLY A 375 -11.55 11.93 14.62
CA GLY A 375 -11.15 13.32 14.52
C GLY A 375 -12.15 14.22 15.24
N TRP A 376 -11.63 15.31 15.78
CA TRP A 376 -12.39 16.40 16.35
C TRP A 376 -11.82 17.71 15.82
N SER A 377 -12.69 18.64 15.46
CA SER A 377 -12.29 20.01 15.14
C SER A 377 -13.33 21.02 15.60
N THR A 378 -12.90 22.23 15.90
CA THR A 378 -13.76 23.36 16.25
C THR A 378 -13.36 24.62 15.51
N ALA A 379 -14.33 25.37 15.01
CA ALA A 379 -14.16 26.60 14.25
C ALA A 379 -15.35 27.54 14.50
N ALA A 380 -15.12 28.77 15.00
CA ALA A 380 -16.18 29.73 15.38
C ALA A 380 -17.32 29.12 16.23
N GLY A 381 -16.98 28.29 17.21
CA GLY A 381 -17.97 27.63 18.08
C GLY A 381 -18.74 26.47 17.44
N ARG A 382 -18.50 26.13 16.17
CA ARG A 382 -19.01 24.91 15.55
C ARG A 382 -18.06 23.76 15.81
N HIS A 383 -18.58 22.66 16.34
CA HIS A 383 -17.83 21.44 16.61
C HIS A 383 -18.12 20.37 15.55
N ARG A 384 -17.09 19.71 15.05
CA ARG A 384 -17.18 18.60 14.11
C ARG A 384 -16.44 17.38 14.65
N TRP A 385 -17.10 16.24 14.55
CA TRP A 385 -16.57 14.94 14.93
C TRP A 385 -16.55 14.05 13.69
N SER A 386 -15.44 13.37 13.45
CA SER A 386 -15.29 12.41 12.36
C SER A 386 -14.83 11.07 12.90
N ALA A 387 -15.34 9.98 12.32
CA ALA A 387 -14.93 8.61 12.63
C ALA A 387 -14.85 7.81 11.33
N SER A 388 -13.80 7.00 11.19
CA SER A 388 -13.60 6.13 10.04
C SER A 388 -12.99 4.80 10.47
N GLY A 389 -13.28 3.75 9.71
CA GLY A 389 -12.72 2.43 9.95
C GLY A 389 -12.64 1.65 8.65
N ASN A 390 -11.53 0.94 8.45
CA ASN A 390 -11.33 0.05 7.31
C ASN A 390 -10.70 -1.27 7.75
N GLY A 391 -11.21 -2.36 7.20
CA GLY A 391 -10.79 -3.72 7.54
C GLY A 391 -11.37 -4.72 6.55
N SER A 392 -11.22 -5.99 6.85
CA SER A 392 -11.78 -7.10 6.10
C SER A 392 -12.35 -8.16 7.04
N ALA A 393 -13.33 -8.90 6.53
CA ALA A 393 -13.89 -10.08 7.17
C ALA A 393 -13.98 -11.19 6.13
N VAL A 394 -13.42 -12.35 6.44
CA VAL A 394 -13.38 -13.49 5.53
C VAL A 394 -14.10 -14.66 6.19
N LEU A 395 -15.16 -15.13 5.54
CA LEU A 395 -15.81 -16.38 5.87
C LEU A 395 -15.11 -17.51 5.11
N HIS A 396 -14.60 -18.50 5.83
CA HIS A 396 -13.87 -19.64 5.30
C HIS A 396 -14.27 -20.93 6.03
N ALA A 397 -13.76 -22.10 5.59
CA ALA A 397 -14.14 -23.41 6.13
C ALA A 397 -14.01 -23.50 7.66
N HIS A 398 -13.01 -22.84 8.24
CA HIS A 398 -12.80 -22.84 9.68
C HIS A 398 -13.61 -21.77 10.47
N GLY A 399 -14.34 -20.86 9.81
CA GLY A 399 -15.16 -19.82 10.44
C GLY A 399 -14.95 -18.42 9.86
N LEU A 400 -15.21 -17.40 10.68
CA LEU A 400 -15.01 -15.99 10.33
C LEU A 400 -13.70 -15.47 10.94
N THR A 401 -12.84 -14.88 10.12
CA THR A 401 -11.62 -14.20 10.56
C THR A 401 -11.61 -12.76 10.04
N PHE A 402 -11.28 -11.83 10.93
CA PHE A 402 -11.15 -10.40 10.62
C PHE A 402 -9.69 -10.03 10.38
N GLY A 403 -9.45 -9.04 9.53
CA GLY A 403 -8.11 -8.63 9.14
C GLY A 403 -8.05 -7.19 8.66
N PRO A 404 -6.85 -6.67 8.39
CA PRO A 404 -6.70 -5.44 7.62
C PRO A 404 -7.30 -5.57 6.20
N PRO A 405 -7.51 -4.45 5.49
CA PRO A 405 -7.98 -4.47 4.10
C PRO A 405 -7.12 -5.40 3.23
N LEU A 406 -7.78 -6.30 2.48
CA LEU A 406 -7.10 -7.27 1.64
C LEU A 406 -6.68 -6.64 0.31
N GLY A 407 -5.52 -7.03 -0.18
CA GLY A 407 -5.08 -6.77 -1.54
C GLY A 407 -5.68 -7.77 -2.53
N ASP A 408 -5.17 -7.74 -3.75
CA ASP A 408 -5.62 -8.63 -4.82
C ASP A 408 -5.28 -10.11 -4.56
N ALA A 409 -4.27 -10.40 -3.74
CA ALA A 409 -4.02 -11.74 -3.21
C ALA A 409 -3.71 -11.66 -1.72
N ALA A 410 -4.20 -12.62 -0.95
CA ALA A 410 -4.08 -12.68 0.50
C ALA A 410 -3.86 -14.12 0.97
N ALA A 411 -3.46 -14.29 2.23
CA ALA A 411 -3.43 -15.60 2.88
C ALA A 411 -4.22 -15.61 4.18
N LEU A 412 -4.90 -16.72 4.43
CA LEU A 412 -5.39 -17.11 5.75
C LEU A 412 -4.29 -17.92 6.42
N VAL A 413 -3.67 -17.37 7.46
CA VAL A 413 -2.66 -18.05 8.26
C VAL A 413 -3.35 -18.72 9.44
N ARG A 414 -3.09 -20.01 9.63
CA ARG A 414 -3.63 -20.81 10.72
C ARG A 414 -2.51 -21.50 11.49
N ALA A 415 -2.45 -21.23 12.78
CA ALA A 415 -1.65 -21.96 13.75
C ALA A 415 -2.49 -22.11 15.01
N GLU A 416 -3.16 -23.25 15.18
CA GLU A 416 -4.28 -23.45 16.13
C GLU A 416 -3.95 -23.09 17.59
N ARG A 417 -2.70 -23.32 18.01
CA ARG A 417 -2.17 -22.98 19.35
C ARG A 417 -1.35 -21.69 19.37
N GLY A 418 -1.13 -21.06 18.22
CA GLY A 418 -0.33 -19.85 18.05
C GLY A 418 -1.06 -18.54 18.35
N ALA A 419 -2.09 -18.54 19.21
CA ALA A 419 -2.82 -17.32 19.54
C ALA A 419 -1.87 -16.24 20.08
N GLY A 420 -1.98 -15.01 19.57
CA GLY A 420 -1.10 -13.90 19.96
C GLY A 420 0.21 -13.79 19.17
N ALA A 421 0.63 -14.85 18.47
CA ALA A 421 1.77 -14.80 17.54
C ALA A 421 1.53 -13.75 16.46
N ARG A 422 2.60 -13.16 15.95
CA ARG A 422 2.53 -12.06 14.97
C ARG A 422 2.77 -12.59 13.57
N LEU A 423 2.28 -11.89 12.55
CA LEU A 423 2.69 -12.16 11.18
C LEU A 423 4.06 -11.52 10.89
N LEU A 424 4.95 -12.27 10.22
CA LEU A 424 6.33 -11.85 9.94
C LEU A 424 6.41 -10.56 9.10
N HIS A 425 5.57 -10.45 8.06
CA HIS A 425 5.53 -9.30 7.14
C HIS A 425 4.34 -8.35 7.40
N ALA A 426 3.64 -8.54 8.52
CA ALA A 426 2.57 -7.67 8.97
C ALA A 426 2.51 -7.67 10.52
N PRO A 427 3.53 -7.12 11.20
CA PRO A 427 3.70 -7.26 12.66
C PRO A 427 2.57 -6.63 13.48
N GLN A 428 1.78 -5.72 12.89
CA GLN A 428 0.56 -5.17 13.47
C GLN A 428 -0.60 -6.18 13.57
N VAL A 429 -0.52 -7.29 12.83
CA VAL A 429 -1.51 -8.37 12.81
C VAL A 429 -1.05 -9.50 13.72
N ARG A 430 -1.93 -9.87 14.66
CA ARG A 430 -1.74 -11.03 15.54
C ARG A 430 -2.78 -12.09 15.23
N LEU A 431 -2.39 -13.34 15.44
CA LEU A 431 -3.29 -14.47 15.42
C LEU A 431 -4.35 -14.29 16.52
N ASP A 432 -5.60 -14.52 16.14
CA ASP A 432 -6.73 -14.44 17.05
C ASP A 432 -6.72 -15.59 18.08
N ARG A 433 -7.73 -15.62 18.95
CA ARG A 433 -7.86 -16.68 19.99
C ARG A 433 -7.99 -18.10 19.41
N LYS A 434 -8.33 -18.23 18.14
CA LYS A 434 -8.43 -19.51 17.42
C LYS A 434 -7.16 -19.80 16.59
N GLY A 435 -6.12 -18.98 16.74
CA GLY A 435 -4.86 -19.15 16.04
C GLY A 435 -4.89 -18.69 14.58
N ARG A 436 -5.70 -17.68 14.23
CA ARG A 436 -5.91 -17.29 12.83
C ARG A 436 -5.62 -15.83 12.56
N ALA A 437 -5.07 -15.55 11.39
CA ALA A 437 -4.83 -14.19 10.92
C ALA A 437 -4.95 -14.11 9.41
N LEU A 438 -5.27 -12.91 8.90
CA LEU A 438 -5.22 -12.63 7.47
C LEU A 438 -3.93 -11.87 7.16
N ALA A 439 -3.10 -12.42 6.28
CA ALA A 439 -1.99 -11.72 5.66
C ALA A 439 -2.54 -10.88 4.48
N PRO A 440 -2.56 -9.55 4.57
CA PRO A 440 -3.37 -8.71 3.68
C PRO A 440 -2.82 -8.59 2.25
N HIS A 441 -1.50 -8.72 2.07
CA HIS A 441 -0.86 -8.38 0.80
C HIS A 441 0.12 -9.47 0.40
N LEU A 442 -0.26 -10.24 -0.62
CA LEU A 442 0.64 -11.12 -1.35
C LEU A 442 0.81 -10.60 -2.78
N SER A 443 1.99 -10.85 -3.35
CA SER A 443 2.27 -10.60 -4.76
C SER A 443 1.76 -11.75 -5.63
N PRO A 444 0.74 -11.54 -6.49
CA PRO A 444 0.24 -12.60 -7.38
C PRO A 444 1.33 -13.13 -8.33
N TYR A 445 1.29 -14.43 -8.62
CA TYR A 445 2.21 -15.17 -9.50
C TYR A 445 3.68 -15.11 -9.05
N ARG A 446 3.94 -14.75 -7.80
CA ARG A 446 5.28 -14.69 -7.21
C ARG A 446 5.37 -15.60 -5.99
N ARG A 447 6.61 -15.95 -5.63
CA ARG A 447 6.91 -16.57 -4.34
C ARG A 447 6.63 -15.54 -3.24
N ASN A 448 5.74 -15.89 -2.33
CA ASN A 448 5.49 -15.13 -1.12
C ASN A 448 5.81 -16.01 0.07
N ARG A 449 6.71 -15.54 0.93
CA ARG A 449 7.00 -16.20 2.19
C ARG A 449 5.99 -15.72 3.21
N VAL A 450 5.14 -16.63 3.68
CA VAL A 450 4.11 -16.33 4.68
C VAL A 450 4.53 -17.01 5.96
N GLY A 451 4.77 -16.23 7.00
CA GLY A 451 5.24 -16.75 8.27
C GLY A 451 4.71 -15.98 9.46
N ILE A 452 4.92 -16.59 10.62
CA ILE A 452 4.64 -16.05 11.93
C ILE A 452 5.95 -15.81 12.68
N ASP A 453 5.95 -14.76 13.49
CA ASP A 453 6.91 -14.56 14.56
C ASP A 453 6.31 -15.16 15.84
N PRO A 454 6.93 -16.20 16.44
CA PRO A 454 6.49 -16.82 17.68
C PRO A 454 6.38 -15.83 18.85
N LEU A 455 7.04 -14.67 18.78
CA LEU A 455 6.93 -13.63 19.80
C LEU A 455 5.48 -13.18 20.01
N GLY A 456 5.00 -13.40 21.23
CA GLY A 456 3.63 -13.12 21.63
C GLY A 456 2.67 -14.30 21.58
N ALA A 457 3.12 -15.48 21.11
CA ALA A 457 2.44 -16.74 21.38
C ALA A 457 2.46 -17.03 22.89
N GLY A 458 1.52 -17.86 23.36
CA GLY A 458 1.52 -18.32 24.75
C GLY A 458 2.79 -19.10 25.11
N ALA A 459 3.16 -19.10 26.39
CA ALA A 459 4.27 -19.92 26.87
C ALA A 459 4.03 -21.39 26.53
N GLY A 460 5.10 -22.09 26.12
CA GLY A 460 5.04 -23.49 25.73
C GLY A 460 4.28 -23.75 24.44
N VAL A 461 4.26 -22.81 23.49
CA VAL A 461 3.80 -23.07 22.12
C VAL A 461 5.02 -23.27 21.22
N ALA A 462 5.14 -24.46 20.66
CA ALA A 462 6.12 -24.78 19.63
C ALA A 462 5.44 -24.79 18.25
N PHE A 463 6.21 -24.44 17.22
CA PHE A 463 5.75 -24.46 15.84
C PHE A 463 6.67 -25.38 15.05
N ASP A 464 6.10 -26.36 14.35
CA ASP A 464 6.87 -27.27 13.49
C ASP A 464 7.54 -26.48 12.37
N TRP A 465 6.82 -25.49 11.86
CA TRP A 465 7.27 -24.55 10.84
C TRP A 465 6.70 -23.17 11.15
N THR A 466 7.56 -22.15 11.12
CA THR A 466 7.15 -20.75 11.33
C THR A 466 6.91 -20.01 10.02
N GLU A 467 7.26 -20.60 8.87
CA GLU A 467 7.10 -19.99 7.56
C GLU A 467 6.79 -21.02 6.46
N ARG A 468 6.10 -20.57 5.41
CA ARG A 468 5.80 -21.35 4.22
C ARG A 468 5.77 -20.48 2.98
N ASP A 469 6.32 -20.99 1.89
CA ASP A 469 6.23 -20.32 0.59
C ASP A 469 4.91 -20.64 -0.11
N VAL A 470 4.26 -19.61 -0.65
CA VAL A 470 3.03 -19.72 -1.45
C VAL A 470 3.12 -18.91 -2.74
N PHE A 471 2.39 -19.37 -3.76
CA PHE A 471 2.38 -18.78 -5.11
C PHE A 471 0.93 -18.46 -5.54
N PRO A 472 0.30 -17.43 -4.95
CA PRO A 472 -1.10 -17.13 -5.18
C PRO A 472 -1.35 -16.62 -6.60
N ARG A 473 -2.53 -16.94 -7.16
CA ARG A 473 -3.05 -16.24 -8.36
C ARG A 473 -3.67 -14.89 -7.95
N ALA A 474 -3.90 -14.02 -8.92
CA ALA A 474 -4.69 -12.81 -8.68
C ALA A 474 -6.12 -13.18 -8.23
N GLY A 475 -6.64 -12.50 -7.23
CA GLY A 475 -7.91 -12.80 -6.56
C GLY A 475 -7.87 -13.96 -5.57
N ALA A 476 -6.72 -14.62 -5.35
CA ALA A 476 -6.66 -15.81 -4.50
C ALA A 476 -6.52 -15.46 -3.00
N LEU A 477 -7.28 -16.19 -2.17
CA LEU A 477 -7.05 -16.32 -0.73
C LEU A 477 -6.45 -17.70 -0.46
N VAL A 478 -5.17 -17.76 -0.12
CA VAL A 478 -4.46 -19.03 0.11
C VAL A 478 -4.54 -19.42 1.58
N ASP A 479 -4.94 -20.65 1.87
CA ASP A 479 -4.90 -21.19 3.22
C ASP A 479 -3.48 -21.69 3.55
N VAL A 480 -2.89 -21.17 4.64
CA VAL A 480 -1.53 -21.45 5.09
C VAL A 480 -1.58 -22.00 6.50
N ALA A 481 -1.50 -23.32 6.61
CA ALA A 481 -1.36 -24.01 7.88
C ALA A 481 0.11 -24.02 8.32
N LEU A 482 0.34 -23.51 9.53
CA LEU A 482 1.60 -23.57 10.27
C LEU A 482 1.30 -24.39 11.54
N PRO A 483 1.58 -25.71 11.52
CA PRO A 483 1.30 -26.58 12.64
C PRO A 483 1.95 -26.06 13.93
N SER A 484 1.17 -26.09 15.01
CA SER A 484 1.58 -25.58 16.31
C SER A 484 1.17 -26.56 17.39
N THR A 485 2.12 -26.96 18.22
CA THR A 485 1.90 -27.82 19.36
C THR A 485 2.04 -27.01 20.64
N GLN A 486 1.31 -27.41 21.68
CA GLN A 486 1.54 -26.87 23.01
C GLN A 486 2.44 -27.87 23.74
N THR A 487 3.71 -27.52 23.87
CA THR A 487 4.71 -28.29 24.60
C THR A 487 5.16 -27.47 25.80
N ALA A 488 4.99 -28.00 27.00
CA ALA A 488 5.56 -27.39 28.19
C ALA A 488 7.07 -27.64 28.18
N THR A 489 7.82 -26.87 27.38
CA THR A 489 9.28 -26.93 27.39
C THR A 489 9.79 -26.37 28.72
N ARG A 490 10.67 -27.11 29.39
CA ARG A 490 11.32 -26.74 30.65
C ARG A 490 12.82 -26.76 30.49
N PHE A 491 13.50 -25.78 31.08
CA PHE A 491 14.95 -25.81 31.22
C PHE A 491 15.29 -26.42 32.57
N VAL A 492 15.99 -27.54 32.55
CA VAL A 492 16.39 -28.25 33.77
C VAL A 492 17.89 -28.43 33.80
N ARG A 493 18.47 -28.35 35.00
CA ARG A 493 19.87 -28.68 35.24
C ARG A 493 19.94 -30.06 35.83
N ILE A 494 20.56 -30.98 35.12
CA ILE A 494 20.75 -32.35 35.60
C ILE A 494 22.03 -32.39 36.43
N VAL A 495 21.91 -32.91 37.65
CA VAL A 495 23.02 -33.13 38.58
C VAL A 495 23.02 -34.58 39.04
N ASP A 496 24.20 -35.13 39.32
CA ASP A 496 24.33 -36.44 39.95
C ASP A 496 24.02 -36.38 41.46
N ALA A 497 24.06 -37.54 42.13
CA ALA A 497 23.84 -37.66 43.57
C ALA A 497 24.86 -36.88 44.43
N SER A 498 26.04 -36.53 43.87
CA SER A 498 27.06 -35.71 44.53
C SER A 498 26.88 -34.20 44.30
N GLY A 499 25.92 -33.82 43.45
CA GLY A 499 25.66 -32.45 43.04
C GLY A 499 26.54 -31.96 41.87
N ALA A 500 27.35 -32.84 41.27
CA ALA A 500 28.12 -32.50 40.09
C ALA A 500 27.22 -32.43 38.85
N ARG A 501 27.59 -31.57 37.89
CA ARG A 501 26.77 -31.30 36.70
C ARG A 501 26.90 -32.43 35.68
N ALA A 502 25.80 -32.79 35.05
CA ALA A 502 25.79 -33.74 33.95
C ALA A 502 26.75 -33.30 32.82
N SER A 503 27.39 -34.30 32.19
CA SER A 503 28.36 -34.09 31.12
C SER A 503 27.73 -33.50 29.86
N PHE A 504 28.49 -32.65 29.17
CA PHE A 504 28.07 -32.09 27.89
C PHE A 504 27.88 -33.19 26.84
N GLY A 505 26.77 -33.15 26.11
CA GLY A 505 26.43 -34.12 25.07
C GLY A 505 25.74 -35.39 25.58
N ALA A 506 25.50 -35.53 26.90
CA ALA A 506 24.67 -36.60 27.43
C ALA A 506 23.25 -36.50 26.86
N ARG A 507 22.64 -37.66 26.53
CA ARG A 507 21.31 -37.76 25.94
C ARG A 507 20.28 -38.03 27.02
N VAL A 508 19.18 -37.30 27.01
CA VAL A 508 18.00 -37.63 27.82
C VAL A 508 17.09 -38.48 26.95
N VAL A 509 16.81 -39.71 27.38
CA VAL A 509 16.00 -40.69 26.65
C VAL A 509 14.76 -41.08 27.45
N ASP A 510 13.68 -41.40 26.76
CA ASP A 510 12.49 -42.00 27.37
C ASP A 510 12.60 -43.54 27.45
N THR A 511 11.58 -44.19 28.01
CA THR A 511 11.47 -45.65 28.12
C THR A 511 11.48 -46.39 26.79
N SER A 512 11.17 -45.72 25.68
CA SER A 512 11.25 -46.27 24.33
C SER A 512 12.65 -46.14 23.71
N GLY A 513 13.59 -45.50 24.42
CA GLY A 513 14.92 -45.19 23.91
C GLY A 513 14.96 -43.98 22.97
N THR A 514 13.85 -43.25 22.83
CA THR A 514 13.79 -42.06 21.99
C THR A 514 14.47 -40.90 22.71
N THR A 515 15.37 -40.20 22.02
CA THR A 515 16.04 -39.02 22.59
C THR A 515 15.05 -37.85 22.70
N ARG A 516 14.85 -37.34 23.91
CA ARG A 516 13.95 -36.23 24.26
C ARG A 516 14.70 -34.92 24.52
N GLY A 517 16.01 -34.97 24.76
CA GLY A 517 16.84 -33.79 24.96
C GLY A 517 18.33 -34.10 24.94
N LEU A 518 19.14 -33.04 24.85
CA LEU A 518 20.60 -33.10 24.87
C LEU A 518 21.12 -32.14 25.93
N VAL A 519 22.05 -32.62 26.76
CA VAL A 519 22.67 -31.82 27.81
C VAL A 519 23.70 -30.87 27.20
N GLY A 520 23.46 -29.58 27.35
CA GLY A 520 24.36 -28.51 26.96
C GLY A 520 25.39 -28.18 28.04
N ARG A 521 25.97 -26.98 27.95
CA ARG A 521 26.95 -26.50 28.93
C ARG A 521 26.26 -26.32 30.29
N ASP A 522 27.02 -26.52 31.37
CA ASP A 522 26.55 -26.43 32.76
C ASP A 522 25.47 -27.43 33.18
N GLY A 523 25.36 -28.56 32.46
CA GLY A 523 24.39 -29.62 32.77
C GLY A 523 22.94 -29.23 32.43
N ILE A 524 22.74 -28.18 31.62
CA ILE A 524 21.41 -27.66 31.28
C ILE A 524 20.88 -28.35 30.03
N THR A 525 19.64 -28.82 30.06
CA THR A 525 18.91 -29.32 28.90
C THR A 525 17.54 -28.67 28.85
N TRP A 526 16.99 -28.52 27.64
CA TRP A 526 15.56 -28.27 27.47
C TRP A 526 14.86 -29.63 27.31
N LEU A 527 13.70 -29.78 27.92
CA LEU A 527 12.87 -30.97 27.81
C LEU A 527 11.42 -30.53 27.62
N ASP A 528 10.75 -31.10 26.63
CA ASP A 528 9.30 -30.96 26.51
C ASP A 528 8.63 -31.84 27.56
N ALA A 529 7.61 -31.33 28.25
CA ALA A 529 6.82 -32.13 29.19
C ALA A 529 6.26 -33.35 28.47
N VAL A 530 6.65 -34.53 28.96
CA VAL A 530 6.18 -35.82 28.48
C VAL A 530 5.38 -36.43 29.61
N ALA A 531 4.06 -36.53 29.43
CA ALA A 531 3.20 -37.15 30.41
C ALA A 531 3.69 -38.58 30.71
N ASP A 532 3.90 -38.87 31.99
CA ASP A 532 4.13 -40.21 32.54
C ASP A 532 5.35 -40.99 31.98
N ALA A 533 6.32 -40.33 31.35
CA ALA A 533 7.54 -40.99 30.90
C ALA A 533 8.66 -40.87 31.94
N SER A 534 9.14 -41.99 32.45
CA SER A 534 10.42 -42.00 33.17
C SER A 534 11.55 -41.70 32.17
N LEU A 535 12.38 -40.73 32.53
CA LEU A 535 13.49 -40.29 31.69
C LEU A 535 14.81 -40.77 32.29
N ALA A 536 15.72 -41.16 31.42
CA ALA A 536 17.08 -41.54 31.81
C ALA A 536 18.11 -40.69 31.07
N LEU A 537 19.19 -40.37 31.75
CA LEU A 537 20.35 -39.73 31.15
C LEU A 537 21.34 -40.82 30.73
N GLN A 538 21.73 -40.82 29.45
CA GLN A 538 22.73 -41.73 28.89
C GLN A 538 23.93 -40.95 28.35
N TRP A 539 25.12 -41.37 28.73
CA TRP A 539 26.37 -40.87 28.17
C TRP A 539 27.38 -42.00 27.96
N HIS A 540 28.43 -41.73 27.20
CA HIS A 540 29.46 -42.71 26.91
C HIS A 540 30.76 -42.28 27.58
N ASP A 541 31.38 -43.20 28.30
CA ASP A 541 32.72 -43.05 28.86
C ASP A 541 33.61 -44.18 28.32
N GLY A 542 34.46 -43.86 27.34
CA GLY A 542 35.19 -44.85 26.56
C GLY A 542 34.23 -45.80 25.81
N ASN A 543 34.32 -47.10 26.11
CA ASN A 543 33.45 -48.15 25.56
C ASN A 543 32.21 -48.46 26.41
N HIS A 544 32.01 -47.76 27.53
CA HIS A 544 30.92 -48.04 28.46
C HIS A 544 29.80 -47.02 28.27
N THR A 545 28.59 -47.50 28.01
CA THR A 545 27.38 -46.68 28.10
C THR A 545 26.94 -46.63 29.55
N LEU A 546 26.98 -45.45 30.14
CA LEU A 546 26.52 -45.19 31.49
C LEU A 546 25.11 -44.60 31.43
N GLN A 547 24.26 -44.97 32.40
CA GLN A 547 22.88 -44.52 32.47
C GLN A 547 22.46 -44.25 33.92
N CYS A 548 21.79 -43.12 34.14
CA CYS A 548 21.15 -42.80 35.41
C CYS A 548 19.68 -42.41 35.17
N THR A 549 18.82 -42.68 36.14
CA THR A 549 17.37 -42.40 36.04
C THR A 549 17.06 -41.07 36.73
N LEU A 550 16.27 -40.22 36.09
CA LEU A 550 15.81 -38.96 36.69
C LEU A 550 14.71 -39.25 37.72
N VAL A 551 14.86 -38.71 38.93
CA VAL A 551 14.02 -39.05 40.10
C VAL A 551 12.70 -38.29 40.14
N GLU A 552 12.64 -37.10 39.54
CA GLU A 552 11.47 -36.23 39.57
C GLU A 552 10.79 -36.17 38.19
N SER A 553 9.45 -36.16 38.19
CA SER A 553 8.66 -35.96 36.97
C SER A 553 8.74 -34.49 36.55
N ILE A 554 8.88 -34.26 35.24
CA ILE A 554 8.90 -32.90 34.66
C ILE A 554 7.56 -32.17 34.93
N ASP A 555 6.47 -32.92 35.12
CA ASP A 555 5.12 -32.38 35.32
C ASP A 555 4.94 -31.66 36.66
N THR A 556 5.82 -31.89 37.65
CA THR A 556 5.77 -31.18 38.93
C THR A 556 6.41 -29.78 38.87
N ILE A 557 7.03 -29.41 37.74
CA ILE A 557 7.68 -28.11 37.56
C ILE A 557 6.65 -27.07 37.06
N PRO A 558 6.35 -26.01 37.83
CA PRO A 558 5.37 -24.98 37.45
C PRO A 558 5.63 -24.39 36.07
N ALA A 559 4.57 -24.22 35.27
CA ALA A 559 4.67 -23.73 33.90
C ALA A 559 5.05 -22.24 33.77
N ASP A 560 4.82 -21.46 34.82
CA ASP A 560 5.03 -20.01 34.89
C ASP A 560 6.38 -19.63 35.55
N ALA A 561 7.29 -20.59 35.76
CA ALA A 561 8.62 -20.27 36.26
C ALA A 561 9.45 -19.64 35.14
N ASP A 562 9.27 -18.33 34.93
CA ASP A 562 10.18 -17.50 34.15
C ASP A 562 11.63 -17.78 34.62
N ALA A 563 12.42 -18.42 33.75
CA ALA A 563 13.87 -18.57 33.85
C ALA A 563 14.46 -19.30 35.07
N GLU A 564 13.68 -20.01 35.90
CA GLU A 564 14.25 -20.77 37.01
C GLU A 564 14.64 -22.19 36.55
N ILE A 565 15.96 -22.44 36.46
CA ILE A 565 16.48 -23.74 36.08
C ILE A 565 16.32 -24.71 37.26
N THR A 566 15.29 -25.54 37.22
CA THR A 566 15.05 -26.58 38.24
C THR A 566 16.15 -27.63 38.19
N LYS A 567 16.66 -28.05 39.35
CA LYS A 567 17.66 -29.11 39.45
C LYS A 567 16.95 -30.46 39.47
N LEU A 568 17.33 -31.35 38.56
CA LEU A 568 16.90 -32.75 38.59
C LEU A 568 18.08 -33.61 39.02
N ALA A 569 17.88 -34.41 40.07
CA ALA A 569 18.85 -35.40 40.49
C ALA A 569 18.74 -36.65 39.60
N CYS A 570 19.88 -37.18 39.22
CA CYS A 570 20.01 -38.44 38.53
C CYS A 570 20.61 -39.49 39.46
N VAL A 571 19.97 -40.65 39.57
CA VAL A 571 20.44 -41.77 40.41
C VAL A 571 20.92 -42.88 39.49
N ASP A 572 22.16 -43.30 39.69
CA ASP A 572 22.77 -44.39 38.92
C ASP A 572 21.94 -45.66 39.06
N GLN A 573 21.69 -46.34 37.94
CA GLN A 573 21.24 -47.72 38.00
C GLN A 573 22.44 -48.56 38.42
N ALA A 574 22.34 -49.18 39.60
CA ALA A 574 23.35 -50.10 40.10
C ALA A 574 23.68 -51.11 39.00
N ARG A 575 24.98 -51.21 38.65
CA ARG A 575 25.48 -52.29 37.79
C ARG A 575 24.95 -53.61 38.34
N PRO A 576 24.37 -54.50 37.52
CA PRO A 576 24.20 -55.88 37.93
C PRO A 576 25.58 -56.37 38.39
N LEU A 577 25.66 -56.78 39.64
CA LEU A 577 26.84 -57.44 40.19
C LEU A 577 26.91 -58.81 39.51
N ASP A 578 27.76 -58.94 38.50
CA ASP A 578 28.26 -60.22 38.01
C ASP A 578 29.48 -60.65 38.83
#